data_AF-A0A1T4VQA1-F1
#
_entry.id   AF-A0A1T4VQA1-F1
#
_cell.length_a   1.000
_cell.length_b   1.000
_cell.length_c   1.000
_cell.angle_alpha   90.00
_cell.angle_beta   90.00
_cell.angle_gamma   90.00
#
_symmetry.space_group_name_H-M   'P 1'
#
loop_
_entity.id
_entity.type
_entity.pdbx_description
1 polymer ?
#
loop_
_entity_poly.entity_id
_entity_poly.type
_entity_poly.pdbx_seq_one_letter_code
_entity_poly.pdbx_strand_id
1 'polypeptide(L)' 'MRDIQILQDTLQNQCPTIHKKRLHSLILATQSSLDGADLTLTKLGRSLNVITTAKHAIKRVD' A
#
# COMPACT_ATOMS: atom_id res chain seq x y z
N MET A 1 3.32 5.63 13.20
CA MET A 1 2.79 4.31 13.61
C MET A 1 3.92 3.31 13.57
N ARG A 2 4.38 2.85 14.73
CA ARG A 2 5.45 1.85 14.86
C ARG A 2 5.08 0.53 14.16
N ASP A 3 3.80 0.19 14.16
CA ASP A 3 3.31 -1.09 13.63
C ASP A 3 3.47 -1.22 12.11
N ILE A 4 3.27 -0.13 11.37
CA ILE A 4 3.51 -0.09 9.91
C ILE A 4 4.98 -0.27 9.57
N GLN A 5 5.88 0.30 10.38
CA GLN A 5 7.33 0.12 10.20
C GLN A 5 7.74 -1.33 10.48
N ILE A 6 7.24 -1.91 11.58
CA ILE A 6 7.46 -3.33 11.90
C ILE A 6 6.94 -4.23 10.77
N LEU A 7 5.74 -3.96 10.25
CA LEU A 7 5.16 -4.71 9.14
C LEU A 7 6.04 -4.60 7.88
N GLN A 8 6.48 -3.39 7.53
CA GLN A 8 7.36 -3.17 6.39
C GLN A 8 8.68 -3.95 6.54
N ASP A 9 9.35 -3.85 7.69
CA ASP A 9 10.61 -4.55 7.96
C ASP A 9 10.42 -6.07 7.95
N THR A 10 9.34 -6.55 8.55
CA THR A 10 8.99 -7.98 8.55
C THR A 10 8.81 -8.50 7.13
N LEU A 11 8.07 -7.77 6.28
CA LEU A 11 7.84 -8.16 4.89
C LEU A 11 9.12 -8.09 4.04
N GLN A 12 10.01 -7.12 4.29
CA GLN A 12 11.31 -7.06 3.61
C GLN A 12 12.18 -8.26 3.95
N ASN A 13 12.19 -8.66 5.22
CA ASN A 13 13.02 -9.77 5.71
C ASN A 13 12.44 -11.14 5.32
N GLN A 14 11.12 -11.31 5.38
CA GLN A 14 10.46 -12.59 5.11
C GLN A 14 10.15 -12.80 3.63
N CYS A 15 10.08 -11.74 2.82
CA CYS A 15 9.82 -11.83 1.38
C CYS A 15 10.94 -11.15 0.58
N PRO A 16 12.19 -11.65 0.61
CA PRO A 16 13.33 -10.97 0.00
C PRO A 16 13.23 -10.79 -1.52
N THR A 17 12.37 -11.57 -2.18
CA THR A 17 12.12 -11.50 -3.63
C THR A 17 11.01 -10.51 -4.00
N ILE A 18 10.32 -9.91 -3.03
CA ILE A 18 9.26 -8.95 -3.31
C ILE A 18 9.84 -7.69 -3.97
N HIS A 19 9.24 -7.29 -5.09
CA HIS A 19 9.67 -6.07 -5.75
C HIS A 19 9.36 -4.84 -4.88
N LYS A 20 10.34 -3.94 -4.69
CA LYS A 20 10.22 -2.76 -3.80
C LYS A 20 8.96 -1.94 -4.04
N LYS A 21 8.59 -1.72 -5.32
CA LYS A 21 7.36 -0.99 -5.68
C LYS A 21 6.07 -1.68 -5.21
N ARG A 22 6.02 -3.02 -5.22
CA ARG A 22 4.86 -3.79 -4.75
C ARG A 22 4.73 -3.71 -3.24
N LEU A 23 5.85 -3.87 -2.52
CA LEU A 23 5.87 -3.69 -1.07
C LEU A 23 5.41 -2.28 -0.68
N HIS A 24 5.92 -1.24 -1.35
CA HIS A 24 5.50 0.13 -1.09
C HIS A 24 4.00 0.35 -1.33
N SER A 25 3.45 -0.19 -2.43
CA SER A 25 2.00 -0.13 -2.67
C SER A 25 1.19 -0.85 -1.59
N LEU A 26 1.66 -2.02 -1.14
CA LEU A 26 1.00 -2.78 -0.08
C LEU A 26 0.95 -1.97 1.22
N ILE A 27 2.08 -1.40 1.64
CA ILE A 27 2.13 -0.57 2.86
C ILE A 27 1.23 0.66 2.75
N LEU A 28 1.21 1.34 1.60
CA LEU A 28 0.30 2.48 1.38
C LEU A 28 -1.18 2.07 1.41
N ALA A 29 -1.54 0.93 0.83
CA ALA A 29 -2.91 0.42 0.86
C ALA A 29 -3.32 0.01 2.27
N THR A 30 -2.42 -0.63 3.03
CA THR A 30 -2.65 -0.95 4.45
C THR A 30 -2.87 0.32 5.27
N GLN A 31 -2.01 1.32 5.12
CA GLN A 31 -2.16 2.61 5.80
C GLN A 31 -3.52 3.23 5.47
N SER A 32 -3.86 3.31 4.19
CA SER A 32 -5.12 3.87 3.75
C SER A 32 -6.34 3.13 4.32
N SER A 33 -6.27 1.81 4.47
CA SER A 33 -7.35 1.03 5.09
C SER A 33 -7.47 1.32 6.58
N LEU A 34 -6.34 1.48 7.29
CA LEU A 34 -6.33 1.87 8.70
C LEU A 34 -6.87 3.30 8.91
N ASP A 35 -6.66 4.18 7.93
CA ASP A 35 -7.23 5.54 7.91
C ASP A 35 -8.73 5.55 7.53
N GLY A 36 -9.36 4.39 7.39
CA GLY A 36 -10.80 4.25 7.19
C GLY A 36 -11.26 4.16 5.73
N ALA A 37 -10.34 3.94 4.78
CA ALA A 37 -10.74 3.67 3.41
C ALA A 37 -11.41 2.30 3.29
N ASP A 38 -12.53 2.25 2.56
CA ASP A 38 -13.20 0.98 2.26
C ASP A 38 -12.29 0.05 1.45
N LEU A 39 -12.39 -1.25 1.74
CA LEU A 39 -11.59 -2.34 1.14
C LEU A 39 -11.96 -2.68 -0.31
N THR A 40 -12.29 -1.68 -1.12
CA THR A 40 -12.49 -1.84 -2.56
C THR A 40 -11.28 -1.30 -3.31
N LEU A 41 -10.89 -1.94 -4.41
CA LEU A 41 -9.75 -1.52 -5.25
C LEU A 41 -9.83 -0.04 -5.63
N THR A 42 -11.02 0.44 -5.99
CA THR A 42 -11.23 1.82 -6.40
C THR A 42 -11.06 2.80 -5.24
N LYS A 43 -11.63 2.50 -4.06
CA LYS A 43 -11.54 3.41 -2.91
C LYS A 43 -10.13 3.43 -2.34
N LEU A 44 -9.51 2.27 -2.11
CA LEU A 44 -8.11 2.17 -1.70
C LEU A 44 -7.17 2.90 -2.67
N GLY A 45 -7.33 2.67 -3.98
CA GLY A 45 -6.51 3.33 -4.99
C GLY A 45 -6.65 4.86 -4.98
N ARG A 46 -7.85 5.39 -4.72
CA ARG A 46 -8.11 6.84 -4.69
C ARG A 46 -7.65 7.51 -3.41
N SER A 47 -7.56 6.78 -2.31
CA SER A 47 -7.11 7.28 -1.00
C SER A 47 -5.59 7.17 -0.80
N LEU A 48 -4.85 6.57 -1.74
CA LEU A 48 -3.38 6.56 -1.67
C LEU A 48 -2.82 7.98 -1.80
N ASN A 49 -1.93 8.37 -0.90
CA ASN A 49 -1.18 9.61 -0.97
C ASN A 49 -0.04 9.50 -2.01
N VAL A 50 -0.37 9.57 -3.29
CA VAL A 50 0.59 9.46 -4.41
C VAL A 50 0.34 10.50 -5.49
N ILE A 51 1.42 11.01 -6.10
CA ILE A 51 1.35 11.98 -7.21
C ILE A 51 1.17 11.22 -8.54
N THR A 52 0.01 10.61 -8.73
CA THR A 52 -0.35 9.91 -9.98
C THR A 52 -1.84 10.06 -10.28
N THR A 53 -2.27 9.79 -11.52
CA THR A 53 -3.71 9.80 -11.82
C THR A 53 -4.43 8.65 -11.11
N ALA A 54 -5.72 8.83 -10.82
CA ALA A 54 -6.54 7.82 -10.14
C ALA A 54 -6.45 6.43 -10.80
N LYS A 55 -6.41 6.38 -12.14
CA LYS A 55 -6.22 5.13 -12.90
C LYS A 55 -4.92 4.41 -12.51
N HIS A 56 -3.81 5.15 -12.42
CA HIS A 56 -2.52 4.56 -12.05
C HIS A 56 -2.47 4.20 -10.57
N ALA A 57 -3.08 4.99 -9.69
CA ALA A 57 -3.14 4.70 -8.27
C ALA A 57 -3.95 3.43 -7.98
N ILE A 58 -5.08 3.21 -8.66
CA ILE A 58 -5.87 1.96 -8.59
C ILE A 58 -5.03 0.77 -9.07
N LYS A 59 -4.32 0.90 -10.19
CA LYS A 59 -3.41 -0.14 -10.72
C LYS A 59 -2.23 -0.47 -9.80
N ARG A 60 -1.97 0.33 -8.77
CA ARG A 60 -0.94 0.00 -7.76
C ARG A 60 -1.44 -0.97 -6.71
N VAL A 61 -2.75 -0.99 -6.46
CA VAL A 61 -3.41 -1.86 -5.49
C VAL A 61 -3.81 -3.20 -6.13
N ASP A 62 -4.23 -3.16 -7.39
CA ASP A 62 -4.38 -4.31 -8.29
C ASP A 62 -3.03 -5.01 -8.55
#